data_AF-A0A7C6FMP9-F1
#
_entry.id   AF-A0A7C6FMP9-F1
#
_cell.length_a   1.000
_cell.length_b   1.000
_cell.length_c   1.000
_cell.angle_alpha   90.00
_cell.angle_beta   90.00
_cell.angle_gamma   90.00
#
_symmetry.space_group_name_H-M   'P 1'
#
loop_
_entity.id
_entity.type
_entity.pdbx_description
1 polymer ?
#
loop_
_entity_poly.entity_id
_entity_poly.type
_entity_poly.pdbx_seq_one_letter_code
_entity_poly.pdbx_strand_id
1 'polypeptide(L)'
;MNILKRLLALLLSLAVIAVFYLFAVMMEDEESKRTDQFVVQAQQRPLTPIQEMTSEDPARLVDAFGAALPLPDQFTSGTVADFTWHTYPARMISLLGTHALVKGVRPAAAAPAIIPKGADFLASDKALLGYAMLEAKVEGKTLYSLITKDAAFLIEPLSQDGPGGFSLLEPK
;
A
#
# COMPACT_ATOMS: atom_id res chain seq x y z
N MET A 1 -47.33 46.78 29.59
CA MET A 1 -45.99 46.43 30.10
C MET A 1 -45.63 44.94 29.97
N ASN A 2 -46.60 44.01 29.98
CA ASN A 2 -46.31 42.56 29.92
C ASN A 2 -45.85 42.06 28.54
N ILE A 3 -46.36 42.66 27.45
CA ILE A 3 -45.99 42.28 26.07
C ILE A 3 -44.55 42.68 25.76
N LEU A 4 -44.11 43.87 26.18
CA LEU A 4 -42.72 44.32 26.01
C LEU A 4 -41.73 43.41 26.75
N LYS A 5 -42.06 42.99 27.98
CA LYS A 5 -41.24 42.04 28.75
C LYS A 5 -41.17 40.66 28.07
N ARG A 6 -42.26 40.19 27.48
CA ARG A 6 -42.30 38.92 26.73
C ARG A 6 -41.48 39.00 25.44
N LEU A 7 -41.56 40.11 24.73
CA LEU A 7 -40.80 40.34 23.49
C LEU A 7 -39.30 40.45 23.77
N LEU A 8 -38.93 41.12 24.88
CA LEU A 8 -37.54 41.20 25.35
C LEU A 8 -37.01 39.83 25.81
N ALA A 9 -37.83 39.03 26.50
CA ALA A 9 -37.47 37.67 26.90
C ALA A 9 -37.27 36.74 25.69
N LEU A 10 -38.09 36.90 24.64
CA LEU A 10 -37.96 36.13 23.40
C LEU A 10 -36.71 36.51 22.60
N LEU A 11 -36.38 37.81 22.54
CA LEU A 11 -35.11 38.28 21.98
C LEU A 11 -33.91 37.74 22.76
N LEU A 12 -33.99 37.73 24.08
CA LEU A 12 -32.95 37.18 24.94
C LEU A 12 -32.76 35.67 24.70
N SER A 13 -33.84 34.89 24.58
CA SER A 13 -33.72 33.45 24.29
C SER A 13 -33.12 33.18 22.92
N LEU A 14 -33.49 33.98 21.91
CA LEU A 14 -32.92 33.88 20.56
C LEU A 14 -31.42 34.21 20.56
N ALA A 15 -31.02 35.25 21.30
CA ALA A 15 -29.61 35.61 21.44
C ALA A 15 -28.80 34.49 22.10
N VAL A 16 -29.32 33.86 23.16
CA VAL A 16 -28.65 32.73 23.82
C VAL A 16 -28.48 31.56 22.86
N ILE A 17 -29.54 31.16 22.12
CA ILE A 17 -29.45 30.07 21.13
C ILE A 17 -28.43 30.40 20.04
N ALA A 18 -28.40 31.65 19.55
CA ALA A 18 -27.44 32.08 18.53
C ALA A 18 -25.99 32.01 19.02
N VAL A 19 -25.72 32.37 20.28
CA VAL A 19 -24.39 32.25 20.88
C VAL A 19 -23.97 30.78 21.00
N PHE A 20 -24.87 29.89 21.45
CA PHE A 20 -24.58 28.45 21.49
C PHE A 20 -24.32 27.87 20.11
N TYR A 21 -25.09 28.28 19.11
CA TYR A 21 -24.91 27.85 17.72
C TYR A 21 -23.55 28.30 17.16
N LEU A 22 -23.18 29.57 17.36
CA LEU A 22 -21.87 30.09 16.96
C LEU A 22 -20.73 29.34 17.66
N PHE A 23 -20.88 29.05 18.95
CA PHE A 23 -19.88 28.30 19.70
C PHE A 23 -19.73 26.87 19.17
N ALA A 24 -20.84 26.19 18.87
CA ALA A 24 -20.82 24.86 18.28
C ALA A 24 -20.12 24.84 16.91
N VAL A 25 -20.45 25.80 16.03
CA VAL A 25 -19.81 25.93 14.71
C VAL A 25 -18.32 26.25 14.82
N MET A 26 -17.91 27.08 15.79
CA MET A 26 -16.49 27.37 16.01
C MET A 26 -15.71 26.17 16.59
N MET A 27 -16.36 25.33 17.40
CA MET A 27 -15.73 24.13 17.97
C MET A 27 -15.56 22.98 16.96
N GLU A 28 -16.43 22.88 15.96
CA GLU A 28 -16.44 21.76 15.00
C GLU A 28 -15.19 21.74 14.08
N ASP A 29 -14.46 22.86 14.00
CA ASP A 29 -13.37 23.06 13.05
C ASP A 29 -11.95 22.80 13.60
N GLU A 30 -11.77 22.67 14.93
CA GLU A 30 -10.42 22.51 15.51
C GLU A 30 -9.96 21.05 15.68
N GLU A 31 -10.87 20.09 15.91
CA GLU A 31 -10.49 18.67 16.05
C GLU A 31 -10.44 17.93 14.71
N SER A 32 -11.29 18.30 13.73
CA SER A 32 -11.40 17.60 12.45
C SER A 32 -10.27 17.92 11.46
N LYS A 33 -9.63 19.09 11.58
CA LYS A 33 -8.57 19.57 10.69
C LYS A 33 -7.15 19.20 11.13
N ARG A 34 -6.99 18.53 12.27
CA ARG A 34 -5.68 18.09 12.81
C ARG A 34 -5.26 16.68 12.39
N THR A 35 -5.97 16.07 11.45
CA THR A 35 -5.68 14.71 10.97
C THR A 35 -4.60 14.65 9.88
N ASP A 36 -4.16 15.78 9.34
CA ASP A 36 -3.16 15.82 8.25
C ASP A 36 -1.69 15.85 8.71
N GLN A 37 -1.42 15.81 10.03
CA GLN A 37 -0.04 15.92 10.54
C GLN A 37 0.70 14.58 10.73
N PHE A 38 0.10 13.46 10.31
CA PHE A 38 0.77 12.15 10.31
C PHE A 38 1.10 11.65 8.90
N VAL A 39 1.44 12.54 7.96
CA VAL A 39 2.25 12.10 6.80
C VAL A 39 3.70 12.04 7.26
N VAL A 40 4.05 10.95 7.95
CA VAL A 40 5.44 10.48 7.97
C VAL A 40 5.74 10.07 6.52
N GLN A 41 6.24 11.02 5.73
CA GLN A 41 7.00 10.68 4.54
C GLN A 41 8.09 9.73 5.03
N ALA A 42 7.88 8.42 4.86
CA ALA A 42 9.01 7.52 5.01
C ALA A 42 9.97 7.99 3.94
N GLN A 43 11.21 8.24 4.35
CA GLN A 43 12.31 8.36 3.42
C GLN A 43 12.25 7.15 2.50
N GLN A 44 11.69 7.33 1.30
CA GLN A 44 11.85 6.38 0.23
C GLN A 44 13.36 6.30 0.03
N ARG A 45 13.98 5.18 0.43
CA ARG A 45 15.42 4.97 0.23
C ARG A 45 15.73 5.31 -1.23
N PRO A 46 16.59 6.29 -1.53
CA PRO A 46 16.89 6.62 -2.91
C PRO A 46 17.29 5.37 -3.69
N LEU A 47 16.78 5.21 -4.91
CA LEU A 47 17.20 4.13 -5.80
C LEU A 47 18.62 4.44 -6.28
N THR A 48 19.61 3.95 -5.54
CA THR A 48 21.01 4.00 -5.98
C THR A 48 21.20 2.98 -7.10
N PRO A 49 21.75 3.37 -8.27
CA PRO A 49 21.94 2.45 -9.39
C PRO A 49 22.74 1.21 -8.99
N ILE A 50 22.31 0.04 -9.48
CA ILE A 50 23.04 -1.22 -9.34
C ILE A 50 23.27 -1.87 -10.70
N GLN A 51 24.23 -2.78 -10.77
CA GLN A 51 24.26 -3.76 -11.85
C GLN A 51 23.23 -4.85 -11.58
N GLU A 52 22.74 -5.47 -12.65
CA GLU A 52 21.89 -6.65 -12.54
C GLU A 52 22.59 -7.70 -11.66
N MET A 53 21.83 -8.24 -10.69
CA MET A 53 22.34 -9.17 -9.71
C MET A 53 21.42 -10.36 -9.61
N THR A 54 21.98 -11.56 -9.76
CA THR A 54 21.31 -12.83 -9.48
C THR A 54 21.90 -13.45 -8.23
N SER A 55 21.06 -13.98 -7.35
CA SER A 55 21.48 -14.55 -6.07
C SER A 55 20.51 -15.64 -5.61
N GLU A 56 21.05 -16.65 -4.92
CA GLU A 56 20.30 -17.65 -4.15
C GLU A 56 20.22 -17.26 -2.66
N ASP A 57 20.88 -16.18 -2.26
CA ASP A 57 20.80 -15.61 -0.92
C ASP A 57 19.71 -14.51 -0.86
N PRO A 58 18.60 -14.74 -0.12
CA PRO A 58 17.52 -13.77 0.03
C PRO A 58 17.94 -12.46 0.66
N ALA A 59 18.91 -12.47 1.59
CA ALA A 59 19.33 -11.25 2.29
C ALA A 59 19.97 -10.26 1.30
N ARG A 60 20.83 -10.76 0.41
CA ARG A 60 21.42 -9.95 -0.67
C ARG A 60 20.35 -9.37 -1.60
N LEU A 61 19.32 -10.14 -1.91
CA LEU A 61 18.23 -9.68 -2.77
C LEU A 61 17.39 -8.59 -2.10
N VAL A 62 17.10 -8.72 -0.80
CA VAL A 62 16.42 -7.67 -0.01
C VAL A 62 17.25 -6.39 0.01
N ASP A 63 18.57 -6.50 0.25
CA ASP A 63 19.47 -5.34 0.28
C ASP A 63 19.55 -4.65 -1.08
N ALA A 64 19.68 -5.43 -2.16
CA ALA A 64 19.73 -4.89 -3.52
C ALA A 64 18.39 -4.30 -3.94
N PHE A 65 17.26 -4.91 -3.60
CA PHE A 65 15.93 -4.36 -3.92
C PHE A 65 15.60 -3.12 -3.08
N GLY A 66 16.03 -3.11 -1.82
CA GLY A 66 15.85 -2.01 -0.87
C GLY A 66 14.45 -1.95 -0.25
N ALA A 67 13.70 -3.05 -0.26
CA ALA A 67 12.39 -3.20 0.40
C ALA A 67 12.17 -4.65 0.83
N ALA A 68 11.24 -4.88 1.77
CA ALA A 68 10.87 -6.22 2.21
C ALA A 68 10.30 -7.04 1.05
N LEU A 69 10.66 -8.32 0.98
CA LEU A 69 10.30 -9.22 -0.12
C LEU A 69 9.33 -10.31 0.36
N PRO A 70 8.21 -10.54 -0.36
CA PRO A 70 7.40 -11.73 -0.15
C PRO A 70 8.12 -12.93 -0.79
N LEU A 71 8.95 -13.62 -0.01
CA LEU A 71 9.70 -14.77 -0.50
C LEU A 71 8.75 -15.95 -0.76
N PRO A 72 8.84 -16.58 -1.93
CA PRO A 72 8.08 -17.80 -2.19
C PRO A 72 8.62 -18.94 -1.33
N ASP A 73 7.74 -19.87 -0.97
CA ASP A 73 8.12 -21.11 -0.31
C ASP A 73 9.13 -21.89 -1.15
N GLN A 74 10.10 -22.47 -0.47
CA GLN A 74 11.23 -23.17 -1.10
C GLN A 74 11.88 -22.28 -2.17
N PHE A 75 12.22 -21.05 -1.77
CA PHE A 75 12.95 -20.11 -2.60
C PHE A 75 14.21 -20.75 -3.17
N THR A 76 14.38 -20.62 -4.48
CA THR A 76 15.50 -21.18 -5.25
C THR A 76 16.49 -20.09 -5.63
N SER A 77 16.02 -19.05 -6.32
CA SER A 77 16.89 -17.98 -6.83
C SER A 77 16.09 -16.74 -7.16
N GLY A 78 16.78 -15.60 -7.27
CA GLY A 78 16.16 -14.36 -7.71
C GLY A 78 17.12 -13.45 -8.46
N THR A 79 16.56 -12.52 -9.21
CA THR A 79 17.28 -11.52 -10.01
C THR A 79 16.71 -10.14 -9.73
N VAL A 80 17.59 -9.16 -9.52
CA VAL A 80 17.27 -7.75 -9.35
C VAL A 80 17.93 -6.96 -10.47
N ALA A 81 17.17 -6.09 -11.13
CA ALA A 81 17.67 -5.24 -12.19
C ALA A 81 17.04 -3.85 -12.14
N ASP A 82 17.81 -2.84 -12.51
CA ASP A 82 17.31 -1.49 -12.72
C ASP A 82 16.72 -1.33 -14.12
N PHE A 83 15.69 -0.51 -14.21
CA PHE A 83 15.06 -0.12 -15.47
C PHE A 83 14.52 1.31 -15.37
N THR A 84 14.11 1.88 -16.49
CA THR A 84 13.46 3.20 -16.53
C THR A 84 11.97 3.02 -16.76
N TRP A 85 11.14 3.56 -15.86
CA TRP A 85 9.70 3.59 -16.04
C TRP A 85 9.24 5.02 -16.37
N HIS A 86 8.76 5.20 -17.60
CA HIS A 86 8.51 6.51 -18.19
C HIS A 86 9.73 7.45 -18.11
N THR A 87 9.85 8.23 -17.04
CA THR A 87 10.90 9.25 -16.85
C THR A 87 11.71 9.07 -15.56
N TYR A 88 11.41 8.06 -14.73
CA TYR A 88 12.08 7.87 -13.44
C TYR A 88 12.71 6.48 -13.32
N PRO A 89 13.79 6.35 -12.52
CA PRO A 89 14.43 5.07 -12.28
C PRO A 89 13.51 4.17 -11.46
N ALA A 90 13.46 2.91 -11.84
CA ALA A 90 12.74 1.87 -11.14
C ALA A 90 13.61 0.61 -11.05
N ARG A 91 13.26 -0.27 -10.13
CA ARG A 91 13.95 -1.53 -9.90
C ARG A 91 12.94 -2.65 -9.92
N MET A 92 13.26 -3.70 -10.65
CA MET A 92 12.46 -4.91 -10.71
C MET A 92 13.20 -6.04 -9.99
N ILE A 93 12.43 -6.91 -9.35
CA ILE A 93 12.91 -8.17 -8.82
C ILE A 93 12.04 -9.32 -9.34
N SER A 94 12.67 -10.46 -9.62
CA SER A 94 11.99 -11.73 -9.88
C SER A 94 12.53 -12.77 -8.91
N LEU A 95 11.64 -13.47 -8.21
CA LEU A 95 11.97 -14.52 -7.25
C LEU A 95 11.30 -15.81 -7.71
N LEU A 96 12.09 -16.87 -7.81
CA LEU A 96 11.63 -18.20 -8.17
C LEU A 96 11.64 -19.08 -6.92
N GLY A 97 10.49 -19.64 -6.58
CA GLY A 97 10.38 -20.78 -5.66
C GLY A 97 9.79 -21.99 -6.37
N THR A 98 9.63 -23.09 -5.63
CA THR A 98 9.08 -24.33 -6.18
C THR A 98 7.61 -24.22 -6.58
N HIS A 99 6.83 -23.40 -5.85
CA HIS A 99 5.38 -23.31 -6.01
C HIS A 99 4.87 -21.96 -6.48
N ALA A 100 5.75 -20.95 -6.59
CA ALA A 100 5.36 -19.61 -7.01
C ALA A 100 6.52 -18.86 -7.66
N LEU A 101 6.15 -18.01 -8.62
CA LEU A 101 6.98 -16.94 -9.14
C LEU A 101 6.49 -15.62 -8.55
N VAL A 102 7.41 -14.82 -8.02
CA VAL A 102 7.09 -13.49 -7.49
C VAL A 102 7.85 -12.45 -8.29
N LYS A 103 7.14 -11.47 -8.84
CA LYS A 103 7.72 -10.28 -9.45
C LYS A 103 7.45 -9.08 -8.56
N GLY A 104 8.44 -8.21 -8.38
CA GLY A 104 8.31 -6.99 -7.58
C GLY A 104 8.86 -5.79 -8.32
N VAL A 105 8.32 -4.61 -8.03
CA VAL A 105 8.83 -3.33 -8.54
C VAL A 105 8.86 -2.27 -7.48
N ARG A 106 9.87 -1.41 -7.58
CA ARG A 106 10.09 -0.23 -6.74
C ARG A 106 10.39 0.98 -7.63
N PRO A 107 9.73 2.13 -7.45
CA PRO A 107 8.64 2.38 -6.49
C PRO A 107 7.33 1.67 -6.86
N ALA A 108 6.40 1.57 -5.91
CA ALA A 108 5.07 0.99 -6.13
C ALA A 108 4.29 1.64 -7.30
N ALA A 109 4.57 2.91 -7.64
CA ALA A 109 3.97 3.58 -8.80
C ALA A 109 4.32 2.92 -10.16
N ALA A 110 5.38 2.10 -10.21
CA ALA A 110 5.73 1.30 -11.37
C ALA A 110 5.00 -0.06 -11.41
N ALA A 111 4.03 -0.32 -10.52
CA ALA A 111 3.23 -1.55 -10.50
C ALA A 111 2.72 -2.00 -11.87
N PRO A 112 2.23 -1.10 -12.77
CA PRO A 112 1.75 -1.52 -14.09
C PRO A 112 2.82 -2.23 -14.95
N ALA A 113 4.11 -2.08 -14.65
CA ALA A 113 5.20 -2.75 -15.34
C ALA A 113 5.21 -4.29 -15.14
N ILE A 114 4.62 -4.78 -14.05
CA ILE A 114 4.55 -6.22 -13.74
C ILE A 114 3.16 -6.82 -13.92
N ILE A 115 2.12 -6.00 -14.08
CA ILE A 115 0.74 -6.47 -14.20
C ILE A 115 0.48 -7.00 -15.62
N PRO A 116 -0.06 -8.24 -15.77
CA PRO A 116 -0.44 -8.76 -17.07
C PRO A 116 -1.57 -7.95 -17.71
N LYS A 117 -1.56 -7.84 -19.04
CA LYS A 117 -2.62 -7.15 -19.78
C LYS A 117 -3.95 -7.88 -19.58
N GLY A 118 -5.01 -7.12 -19.31
CA GLY A 118 -6.36 -7.68 -19.12
C GLY A 118 -6.59 -8.33 -17.76
N ALA A 119 -5.62 -8.23 -16.83
CA ALA A 119 -5.85 -8.63 -15.44
C ALA A 119 -6.79 -7.62 -14.76
N ASP A 120 -7.92 -8.11 -14.28
CA ASP A 120 -8.84 -7.35 -13.43
C ASP A 120 -8.72 -7.86 -11.99
N PHE A 121 -8.19 -7.00 -11.11
CA PHE A 121 -7.86 -7.35 -9.73
C PHE A 121 -8.98 -6.95 -8.79
N LEU A 122 -9.52 -7.93 -8.07
CA LEU A 122 -10.56 -7.77 -7.07
C LEU A 122 -9.97 -7.99 -5.67
N ALA A 123 -10.66 -7.50 -4.63
CA ALA A 123 -10.26 -7.77 -3.26
C ALA A 123 -10.25 -9.29 -2.99
N SER A 124 -9.18 -9.79 -2.38
CA SER A 124 -9.16 -11.16 -1.83
C SER A 124 -9.32 -11.13 -0.31
N ASP A 125 -9.57 -12.30 0.28
CA ASP A 125 -9.59 -12.52 1.73
C ASP A 125 -8.19 -12.72 2.33
N LYS A 126 -7.13 -12.60 1.51
CA LYS A 126 -5.74 -12.85 1.90
C LYS A 126 -4.98 -11.57 2.21
N ALA A 127 -3.98 -11.70 3.06
CA ALA A 127 -3.01 -10.66 3.36
C ALA A 127 -1.60 -11.24 3.41
N LEU A 128 -0.61 -10.42 3.06
CA LEU A 128 0.80 -10.78 3.11
C LEU A 128 1.62 -9.57 3.53
N LEU A 129 2.62 -9.77 4.39
CA LEU A 129 3.42 -8.69 5.00
C LEU A 129 2.56 -7.62 5.71
N GLY A 130 1.37 -7.97 6.19
CA GLY A 130 0.43 -7.03 6.81
C GLY A 130 -0.38 -6.17 5.82
N TYR A 131 -0.25 -6.40 4.52
CA TYR A 131 -1.00 -5.68 3.48
C TYR A 131 -2.05 -6.61 2.84
N ALA A 132 -3.20 -6.03 2.47
CA ALA A 132 -4.27 -6.75 1.79
C ALA A 132 -3.83 -7.16 0.37
N MET A 133 -4.22 -8.36 -0.05
CA MET A 133 -3.94 -8.87 -1.38
C MET A 133 -5.16 -8.73 -2.29
N LEU A 134 -4.88 -8.42 -3.56
CA LEU A 134 -5.85 -8.48 -4.63
C LEU A 134 -5.68 -9.80 -5.40
N GLU A 135 -6.76 -10.33 -5.96
CA GLU A 135 -6.78 -11.53 -6.79
C GLU A 135 -7.29 -11.18 -8.19
N ALA A 136 -6.66 -11.74 -9.23
CA ALA A 136 -7.14 -11.70 -10.60
C ALA A 136 -7.10 -13.10 -11.21
N LYS A 137 -7.98 -13.37 -12.17
CA LYS A 137 -7.93 -14.59 -12.99
C LYS A 137 -7.57 -14.23 -14.42
N VAL A 138 -6.44 -14.75 -14.90
CA VAL A 138 -5.91 -14.48 -16.24
C VAL A 138 -5.51 -15.82 -16.85
N GLU A 139 -6.01 -16.13 -18.05
CA GLU A 139 -5.66 -17.37 -18.78
C GLU A 139 -5.85 -18.66 -17.94
N GLY A 140 -6.86 -18.69 -17.07
CA GLY A 140 -7.12 -19.85 -16.19
C GLY A 140 -6.16 -19.97 -15.00
N LYS A 141 -5.27 -19.01 -14.79
CA LYS A 141 -4.40 -18.89 -13.62
C LYS A 141 -4.93 -17.85 -12.66
N THR A 142 -4.81 -18.15 -11.37
CA THR A 142 -5.08 -17.21 -10.29
C THR A 142 -3.80 -16.43 -9.99
N LEU A 143 -3.85 -15.11 -10.06
CA LEU A 143 -2.74 -14.22 -9.76
C LEU A 143 -3.07 -13.44 -8.51
N TYR A 144 -2.06 -13.13 -7.71
CA TYR A 144 -2.21 -12.27 -6.56
C TYR A 144 -1.34 -11.03 -6.68
N SER A 145 -1.85 -9.89 -6.25
CA SER A 145 -1.12 -8.62 -6.21
C SER A 145 -1.12 -8.04 -4.81
N LEU A 146 0.01 -7.43 -4.44
CA LEU A 146 0.21 -6.77 -3.15
C LEU A 146 0.86 -5.41 -3.40
N ILE A 147 0.34 -4.36 -2.78
CA ILE A 147 0.94 -3.02 -2.82
C ILE A 147 1.33 -2.62 -1.40
N THR A 148 2.62 -2.35 -1.20
CA THR A 148 3.18 -1.82 0.04
C THR A 148 3.47 -0.32 -0.12
N LYS A 149 4.00 0.32 0.92
CA LYS A 149 4.44 1.72 0.84
C LYS A 149 5.56 1.94 -0.19
N ASP A 150 6.47 0.97 -0.32
CA ASP A 150 7.71 1.13 -1.09
C ASP A 150 7.70 0.38 -2.41
N ALA A 151 6.97 -0.73 -2.50
CA ALA A 151 7.00 -1.65 -3.63
C ALA A 151 5.64 -2.26 -3.94
N ALA A 152 5.46 -2.73 -5.17
CA ALA A 152 4.34 -3.54 -5.59
C ALA A 152 4.83 -4.92 -6.03
N PHE A 153 4.03 -5.95 -5.76
CA PHE A 153 4.37 -7.34 -6.06
C PHE A 153 3.23 -8.03 -6.80
N LEU A 154 3.59 -8.88 -7.75
CA LEU A 154 2.72 -9.83 -8.42
C LEU A 154 3.23 -11.23 -8.07
N ILE A 155 2.30 -12.09 -7.69
CA ILE A 155 2.57 -13.46 -7.32
C ILE A 155 1.78 -14.37 -8.28
N GLU A 156 2.50 -15.25 -8.94
CA GLU A 156 1.96 -16.28 -9.83
C GLU A 156 2.24 -17.67 -9.22
N PRO A 157 1.24 -18.33 -8.63
CA PRO A 157 1.33 -19.72 -8.23
C PRO A 157 1.60 -20.62 -9.45
N LEU A 158 2.56 -21.53 -9.30
CA LEU A 158 2.93 -22.51 -10.34
C LEU A 158 2.14 -23.83 -10.22
N SER A 159 1.34 -24.00 -9.17
CA SER A 159 0.49 -25.17 -8.93
C SER A 159 -0.89 -24.74 -8.44
N GLN A 160 -1.96 -25.40 -8.91
CA GLN A 160 -3.35 -25.05 -8.59
C GLN A 160 -3.82 -25.56 -7.21
N ASP A 161 -3.10 -26.51 -6.60
CA ASP A 161 -3.47 -27.15 -5.33
C ASP A 161 -2.48 -26.79 -4.21
N GLY A 162 -2.81 -25.79 -3.38
CA GLY A 162 -2.08 -25.57 -2.13
C GLY A 162 -2.32 -24.20 -1.47
N PRO A 163 -2.66 -24.16 -0.17
CA PRO A 163 -2.65 -22.92 0.60
C PRO A 163 -1.20 -22.52 0.94
N GLY A 164 -0.87 -21.23 0.79
CA GLY A 164 0.13 -20.57 1.64
C GLY A 164 1.60 -20.67 1.25
N GLY A 165 1.95 -20.51 -0.04
CA GLY A 165 3.32 -20.54 -0.57
C GLY A 165 4.25 -19.38 -0.17
N PHE A 166 4.14 -18.79 1.03
CA PHE A 166 4.95 -17.64 1.42
C PHE A 166 5.50 -17.75 2.84
N SER A 167 6.81 -17.58 2.97
CA SER A 167 7.48 -17.44 4.26
C SER A 167 7.90 -15.99 4.47
N LEU A 168 7.44 -15.39 5.57
CA LEU A 168 7.74 -14.01 5.94
C LEU A 168 9.16 -13.94 6.53
N LEU A 169 10.08 -13.23 5.87
CA LEU A 169 11.30 -12.74 6.52
C LEU A 169 11.16 -11.23 6.73
N GLU A 170 10.92 -10.84 7.98
CA GLU A 170 11.12 -9.45 8.41
C GLU A 170 12.63 -9.18 8.48
N PRO A 171 13.14 -8.06 7.93
CA PRO A 171 14.51 -7.65 8.18
C PRO A 171 14.68 -7.34 9.68
N LYS A 172 15.64 -8.01 10.32
CA LYS A 172 16.09 -7.66 11.68
C LYS A 172 16.95 -6.42 11.68
#